data_AF-A0A542DE83-F1
#
_entry.id   AF-A0A542DE83-F1
#
_cell.length_a   1.000
_cell.length_b   1.000
_cell.length_c   1.000
_cell.angle_alpha   90.00
_cell.angle_beta   90.00
_cell.angle_gamma   90.00
#
_symmetry.space_group_name_H-M   'P 1'
#
loop_
_entity.id
_entity.type
_entity.pdbx_description
1 polymer ?
#
loop_
_entity_poly.entity_id
_entity_poly.type
_entity_poly.pdbx_seq_one_letter_code
_entity_poly.pdbx_strand_id
1 'polypeptide(L)' 'MTTPTKATAERVRFTGPERTELAEELKRQYEQGDSIRALADSCGRSYGFVHRLLTEARTTLRSRGGSRPGND' A
#
# COMPACT_ATOMS: atom_id res chain seq x y z
N MET A 1 0.99 26.03 5.54
CA MET A 1 1.11 25.67 4.11
C MET A 1 1.37 24.18 3.98
N THR A 2 0.34 23.33 3.81
CA THR A 2 0.48 22.00 3.20
C THR A 2 -0.85 21.63 2.54
N THR A 3 -0.88 21.85 1.22
CA THR A 3 -1.72 21.32 0.13
C THR A 3 -3.10 20.70 0.41
N PRO A 4 -4.16 21.11 -0.34
CA PRO A 4 -5.46 20.47 -0.32
C PRO A 4 -5.40 19.10 -1.01
N THR A 5 -5.85 18.03 -0.35
CA THR A 5 -5.88 16.69 -0.93
C THR A 5 -6.98 16.58 -1.98
N LYS A 6 -6.51 16.68 -3.24
CA LYS A 6 -7.04 16.22 -4.52
C LYS A 6 -8.36 15.42 -4.48
N ALA A 7 -9.29 15.93 -5.27
CA ALA A 7 -10.54 15.35 -5.78
C ALA A 7 -10.61 13.82 -5.73
N THR A 8 -11.77 13.34 -5.29
CA THR A 8 -12.28 11.96 -5.30
C THR A 8 -12.10 11.31 -6.67
N ALA A 9 -10.90 10.81 -6.97
CA ALA A 9 -10.68 9.91 -8.09
C ALA A 9 -11.49 8.64 -7.81
N GLU A 10 -12.30 8.26 -8.79
CA GLU A 10 -13.17 7.11 -8.82
C GLU A 10 -12.54 5.90 -8.10
N ARG A 11 -13.16 5.47 -6.99
CA ARG A 11 -12.70 4.30 -6.23
C ARG A 11 -13.04 3.04 -7.04
N VAL A 12 -12.17 2.68 -7.98
CA VAL A 12 -12.23 1.41 -8.70
C VAL A 12 -12.22 0.29 -7.67
N ARG A 13 -13.29 -0.50 -7.63
CA ARG A 13 -13.42 -1.65 -6.75
C ARG A 13 -12.69 -2.81 -7.41
N PHE A 14 -11.53 -3.19 -6.90
CA PHE A 14 -10.92 -4.46 -7.28
C PHE A 14 -11.72 -5.59 -6.64
N THR A 15 -12.30 -6.43 -7.48
CA THR A 15 -13.10 -7.59 -7.05
C THR A 15 -12.21 -8.82 -6.88
N GLY A 16 -12.62 -9.74 -6.00
CA GLY A 16 -11.88 -10.91 -5.49
C GLY A 16 -10.61 -11.35 -6.23
N PRO A 17 -10.70 -11.87 -7.46
CA PRO A 17 -9.55 -12.39 -8.20
C PRO A 17 -8.51 -11.31 -8.55
N GLU A 18 -8.94 -10.16 -9.07
CA GLU A 18 -8.03 -9.05 -9.42
C GLU A 18 -7.26 -8.55 -8.20
N ARG A 19 -7.91 -8.57 -7.02
CA ARG A 19 -7.28 -8.17 -5.77
C ARG A 19 -6.12 -9.11 -5.40
N THR A 20 -6.30 -10.41 -5.59
CA THR A 20 -5.28 -11.42 -5.29
C THR A 20 -4.09 -11.27 -6.24
N GLU A 21 -4.35 -11.14 -7.54
CA GLU A 21 -3.30 -10.94 -8.55
C GLU A 21 -2.49 -9.67 -8.26
N LEU A 22 -3.16 -8.56 -7.97
CA LEU A 22 -2.50 -7.32 -7.57
C LEU A 22 -1.69 -7.49 -6.28
N ALA A 23 -2.19 -8.26 -5.31
CA ALA A 23 -1.51 -8.45 -4.04
C ALA A 23 -0.21 -9.25 -4.21
N GLU A 24 -0.22 -10.27 -5.07
CA GLU A 24 0.98 -11.04 -5.42
C GLU A 24 1.99 -10.18 -6.20
N GLU A 25 1.53 -9.36 -7.14
CA GLU A 25 2.40 -8.50 -7.92
C GLU A 25 3.05 -7.40 -7.06
N LEU A 26 2.26 -6.77 -6.19
CA LEU A 26 2.75 -5.80 -5.21
C LEU A 26 3.75 -6.43 -4.25
N LYS A 27 3.50 -7.67 -3.82
CA LYS A 27 4.43 -8.43 -2.98
C LYS A 27 5.76 -8.64 -3.69
N ARG A 28 5.76 -9.08 -4.96
CA ARG A 28 7.00 -9.29 -5.73
C ARG A 28 7.83 -8.02 -5.83
N GLN A 29 7.22 -6.89 -6.16
CA GLN A 29 7.93 -5.61 -6.24
C GLN A 29 8.46 -5.19 -4.86
N TYR A 30 7.67 -5.36 -3.80
CA TYR A 30 8.11 -5.10 -2.43
C TYR A 30 9.33 -5.95 -2.03
N GLU A 31 9.32 -7.24 -2.39
CA GLU A 31 10.42 -8.17 -2.14
C GLU A 31 11.68 -7.82 -2.95
N GLN A 32 11.52 -7.23 -4.14
CA GLN A 32 12.63 -6.67 -4.93
C GLN A 32 13.29 -5.45 -4.28
N GLY A 33 12.63 -4.83 -3.29
CA GLY A 33 13.14 -3.67 -2.55
C GLY A 33 12.34 -2.41 -2.74
N ASP A 34 11.25 -2.44 -3.52
CA ASP A 34 10.37 -1.29 -3.64
C ASP A 34 9.70 -0.96 -2.31
N SER A 35 9.54 0.33 -2.07
CA SER A 35 8.83 0.81 -0.89
C SER A 35 7.33 0.84 -1.13
N ILE A 36 6.52 0.62 -0.10
CA ILE A 36 5.04 0.68 -0.17
C ILE A 36 4.55 2.01 -0.79
N ARG A 37 5.32 3.11 -0.66
CA ARG A 37 5.02 4.39 -1.31
C ARG A 37 5.21 4.33 -2.83
N ALA A 38 6.33 3.78 -3.29
CA ALA A 38 6.59 3.62 -4.73
C ALA A 38 5.53 2.71 -5.37
N LEU A 39 5.16 1.63 -4.68
CA LEU A 39 4.07 0.74 -5.10
C LEU A 39 2.72 1.45 -5.21
N ALA A 40 2.40 2.29 -4.22
CA ALA A 40 1.18 3.08 -4.22
C ALA A 40 1.15 4.11 -5.37
N ASP A 41 2.28 4.77 -5.64
CA ASP A 41 2.42 5.71 -6.76
C ASP A 41 2.30 4.97 -8.11
N SER A 42 3.01 3.85 -8.26
CA SER A 42 3.02 3.02 -9.48
C SER A 42 1.62 2.49 -9.81
N CYS A 43 0.87 2.02 -8.82
CA CYS A 43 -0.51 1.60 -9.01
C CYS A 43 -1.53 2.74 -9.03
N GLY A 44 -1.14 3.98 -8.74
CA GLY A 44 -2.07 5.11 -8.56
C GLY A 44 -3.09 4.86 -7.44
N ARG A 45 -2.66 4.22 -6.35
CA ARG A 45 -3.48 3.84 -5.20
C ARG A 45 -2.98 4.45 -3.91
N SER A 46 -3.83 4.37 -2.88
CA SER A 46 -3.45 4.84 -1.56
C SER A 46 -2.51 3.85 -0.86
N TYR A 47 -1.61 4.39 -0.04
CA TYR A 47 -0.75 3.60 0.84
C TYR A 47 -1.53 2.56 1.65
N GLY A 48 -2.69 2.95 2.22
CA GLY A 48 -3.52 2.06 3.02
C GLY A 48 -4.10 0.89 2.21
N PHE A 49 -4.41 1.10 0.93
CA PHE A 49 -4.86 0.04 0.04
C PHE A 49 -3.74 -0.97 -0.25
N VAL A 50 -2.56 -0.49 -0.64
CA VAL A 50 -1.37 -1.33 -0.88
C VAL A 50 -0.98 -2.07 0.40
N HIS A 51 -0.95 -1.41 1.55
CA HIS A 51 -0.67 -2.04 2.84
C HIS A 51 -1.65 -3.17 3.15
N ARG A 52 -2.95 -2.96 2.89
CA ARG A 52 -3.98 -3.99 3.10
C ARG A 52 -3.79 -5.18 2.17
N LEU A 53 -3.50 -4.96 0.89
CA LEU A 53 -3.18 -6.04 -0.06
C LEU A 53 -1.95 -6.84 0.37
N LEU A 54 -0.86 -6.15 0.72
CA LEU A 54 0.36 -6.81 1.18
C LEU A 54 0.11 -7.64 2.44
N THR A 55 -0.72 -7.13 3.37
CA THR A 55 -1.12 -7.85 4.59
C THR A 55 -1.95 -9.11 4.27
N GLU A 56 -2.90 -9.01 3.33
CA GLU A 56 -3.73 -10.14 2.88
C GLU A 56 -2.92 -11.19 2.13
N ALA A 57 -1.94 -10.78 1.32
CA ALA A 57 -0.95 -11.64 0.69
C ALA A 57 0.08 -12.24 1.67
N ARG A 58 -0.10 -12.00 2.98
CA ARG A 58 0.82 -12.44 4.05
C ARG A 58 2.28 -12.03 3.77
N THR A 59 2.47 -10.86 3.17
CA THR A 59 3.80 -10.31 2.90
C THR A 59 4.44 -9.87 4.21
N THR A 60 5.71 -10.25 4.41
CA THR A 60 6.50 -9.79 5.56
C THR A 60 6.87 -8.32 5.34
N LEU A 61 5.96 -7.43 5.74
CA LEU A 61 6.21 -6.00 5.73
C LEU A 61 7.39 -5.71 6.64
N ARG A 62 8.50 -5.25 6.05
CA ARG A 62 9.62 -4.67 6.78
C ARG A 62 9.05 -3.47 7.52
N SER A 63 8.91 -3.63 8.83
CA SER A 63 8.65 -2.55 9.75
C SER A 63 9.69 -1.47 9.48
N ARG A 64 9.27 -0.33 8.92
CA ARG A 64 10.13 0.86 8.94
C ARG A 64 10.42 1.12 10.41
N GLY A 65 11.68 0.99 10.81
CA GLY A 65 12.08 0.98 12.21
C GLY A 65 11.37 2.06 13.02
N GLY A 66 10.63 1.62 14.04
CA GLY A 66 10.16 2.43 15.16
C GLY A 66 9.32 3.67 14.82
N SER A 67 8.01 3.57 15.05
CA SER A 67 7.33 4.61 15.83
C SER A 67 6.96 3.99 17.18
N ARG A 68 7.88 4.11 18.13
CA ARG A 68 7.59 4.08 19.58
C ARG A 68 7.34 5.54 20.03
N PRO A 69 7.07 5.83 21.30
CA PRO A 69 6.11 5.28 22.27
C PRO A 69 5.23 6.42 22.88
N GLY A 70 4.22 6.07 23.68
CA GLY A 70 3.62 6.98 24.67
C GLY A 70 2.59 7.97 24.11
N ASN A 71 1.32 7.74 24.42
CA ASN A 71 0.36 8.84 24.46
C ASN A 71 0.56 9.58 25.79
N ASP A 72 0.93 10.85 25.70
CA ASP A 72 0.83 11.89 26.74
C ASP A 72 -0.64 12.13 27.14
#